data_AF-M0NM61-F1
#
_entry.id   AF-M0NM61-F1
#
_cell.length_a   1.000
_cell.length_b   1.000
_cell.length_c   1.000
_cell.angle_alpha   90.00
_cell.angle_beta   90.00
_cell.angle_gamma   90.00
#
_symmetry.space_group_name_H-M   'P 1'
#
loop_
_entity.id
_entity.type
_entity.pdbx_description
1 polymer ?
#
loop_
_entity_poly.entity_id
_entity_poly.type
_entity_poly.pdbx_seq_one_letter_code
_entity_poly.pdbx_strand_id
1 'polypeptide(L)'
;MTGYYDYVLGLIPVALIGVTAALNLVGLPLTAALPGGALVAGGIMAHAVFVKAPVTDDARVRNDRAAERSAGRSGVGRSQAGRSRTGGAD
;
A
#
# COMPACT_ATOMS: atom_id res chain seq x y z
N MET A 1 -7.34 -4.48 -9.56
CA MET A 1 -8.22 -4.38 -8.38
C MET A 1 -8.00 -3.01 -7.79
N THR A 2 -9.00 -2.13 -7.82
CA THR A 2 -8.89 -0.84 -7.14
C THR A 2 -9.13 -1.05 -5.65
N GLY A 3 -8.10 -0.84 -4.85
CA GLY A 3 -8.16 -0.93 -3.40
C GLY A 3 -8.63 0.38 -2.76
N TYR A 4 -8.85 0.34 -1.45
CA TYR A 4 -9.20 1.53 -0.64
C TYR A 4 -8.25 2.72 -0.88
N TYR A 5 -6.94 2.47 -0.98
CA TYR A 5 -5.95 3.53 -1.17
C TYR A 5 -6.01 4.16 -2.57
N ASP A 6 -6.47 3.42 -3.59
CA ASP A 6 -6.69 4.00 -4.93
C ASP A 6 -7.83 5.02 -4.90
N TYR A 7 -8.87 4.76 -4.10
CA TYR A 7 -9.96 5.72 -3.89
C TYR A 7 -9.52 6.94 -3.07
N VAL A 8 -8.74 6.75 -2.00
CA VAL A 8 -8.19 7.86 -1.22
C VAL A 8 -7.29 8.73 -2.10
N LEU A 9 -6.44 8.10 -2.92
CA LEU A 9 -5.53 8.79 -3.84
C LEU A 9 -6.30 9.61 -4.89
N GLY A 10 -7.42 9.09 -5.40
CA GLY A 10 -8.31 9.84 -6.29
C GLY A 10 -9.12 10.92 -5.59
N LEU A 11 -9.53 10.70 -4.34
CA LEU A 11 -10.34 11.63 -3.56
C LEU A 11 -9.58 12.90 -3.18
N ILE A 12 -8.27 12.85 -2.92
CA ILE A 12 -7.48 14.04 -2.57
C ILE A 12 -7.51 15.12 -3.67
N PRO A 13 -7.12 14.84 -4.94
CA PRO A 13 -7.18 15.84 -6.00
C PRO A 13 -8.62 16.22 -6.35
N VAL A 14 -9.56 15.27 -6.31
CA VAL A 14 -10.98 15.55 -6.56
C VAL A 14 -11.56 16.49 -5.51
N ALA A 15 -11.26 16.28 -4.22
CA ALA A 15 -11.72 17.15 -3.14
C ALA A 15 -11.05 18.52 -3.23
N LEU A 16 -9.74 18.57 -3.47
CA LEU A 16 -9.03 19.84 -3.60
C LEU A 16 -9.61 20.70 -4.74
N ILE A 17 -9.75 20.13 -5.94
CA ILE A 17 -10.25 20.85 -7.11
C ILE A 17 -11.75 21.12 -6.99
N GLY A 18 -12.53 20.11 -6.61
CA GLY A 18 -13.99 20.18 -6.52
C GLY A 18 -14.47 21.17 -5.47
N VAL A 19 -13.89 21.13 -4.26
CA VAL A 19 -14.26 22.06 -3.18
C VAL A 19 -13.81 23.48 -3.52
N THR A 20 -12.59 23.64 -4.05
CA THR A 20 -12.09 24.97 -4.48
C THR A 20 -12.97 25.56 -5.58
N ALA A 21 -13.32 24.77 -6.60
CA ALA A 21 -14.19 25.19 -7.69
C ALA A 21 -15.60 25.53 -7.17
N ALA A 22 -16.17 24.69 -6.30
CA ALA A 22 -17.47 24.96 -5.70
C ALA A 22 -17.47 26.28 -4.92
N LEU A 23 -16.48 26.50 -4.05
CA LEU A 23 -16.30 27.75 -3.29
C LEU A 23 -16.16 28.97 -4.22
N ASN A 24 -15.41 28.82 -5.31
CA ASN A 24 -15.26 29.88 -6.30
C ASN A 24 -16.57 30.21 -7.02
N LEU A 25 -17.38 29.19 -7.35
CA LEU A 25 -18.70 29.36 -7.96
C LEU A 25 -19.70 30.10 -7.05
N VAL A 26 -19.60 29.94 -5.72
CA VAL A 26 -20.41 30.71 -4.76
C VAL A 26 -19.88 32.13 -4.51
N GLY A 27 -18.82 32.54 -5.21
CA GLY A 27 -18.27 33.89 -5.19
C GLY A 27 -17.09 34.12 -4.26
N LEU A 28 -16.51 33.07 -3.64
CA LEU A 28 -15.28 33.24 -2.88
C LEU A 28 -14.08 33.45 -3.83
N PRO A 29 -13.16 34.37 -3.49
CA PRO A 29 -11.93 34.53 -4.25
C PRO A 29 -11.08 33.27 -4.16
N LEU A 30 -10.33 32.96 -5.22
CA LEU A 30 -9.46 31.79 -5.31
C LEU A 30 -8.48 31.69 -4.14
N THR A 31 -7.96 32.82 -3.66
CA THR A 31 -7.07 32.92 -2.50
C THR A 31 -7.72 32.44 -1.18
N ALA A 32 -9.05 32.53 -1.04
CA ALA A 32 -9.79 32.00 0.10
C ALA A 32 -10.32 30.58 -0.15
N ALA A 33 -10.71 30.27 -1.38
CA ALA A 33 -11.23 28.97 -1.78
C ALA A 33 -10.16 27.86 -1.71
N LEU A 34 -8.93 28.16 -2.14
CA LEU A 34 -7.81 27.22 -2.16
C LEU A 34 -7.46 26.65 -0.78
N PRO A 35 -7.25 27.49 0.28
CA PRO A 35 -7.07 26.98 1.64
C PRO A 35 -8.26 26.12 2.11
N GLY A 36 -9.49 26.49 1.75
CA GLY A 36 -10.68 25.70 2.08
C GLY A 36 -10.67 24.30 1.46
N GLY A 37 -10.38 24.20 0.17
CA GLY A 37 -10.22 22.91 -0.52
C GLY A 37 -9.05 22.08 0.04
N ALA A 38 -7.95 22.73 0.39
CA ALA A 38 -6.78 22.09 0.99
C ALA A 38 -7.10 21.49 2.37
N LEU A 39 -7.90 22.16 3.20
CA LEU A 39 -8.33 21.62 4.51
C LEU A 39 -9.18 20.36 4.36
N VAL A 40 -10.10 20.32 3.39
CA VAL A 40 -10.92 19.12 3.14
C VAL A 40 -10.06 17.97 2.64
N ALA A 41 -9.18 18.23 1.66
CA ALA A 41 -8.24 17.22 1.16
C ALA A 41 -7.30 16.71 2.26
N GLY A 42 -6.80 17.61 3.11
CA GLY A 42 -5.99 17.27 4.28
C GLY A 42 -6.75 16.43 5.30
N GLY A 43 -8.05 16.68 5.51
CA GLY A 43 -8.91 15.86 6.36
C GLY A 43 -9.08 14.43 5.83
N ILE A 44 -9.24 14.26 4.51
CA ILE A 44 -9.27 12.94 3.86
C ILE A 44 -7.94 12.20 4.05
N MET A 45 -6.84 12.90 3.84
CA MET A 45 -5.49 12.36 4.06
C MET A 45 -5.30 11.93 5.52
N ALA A 46 -5.65 12.78 6.47
CA ALA A 46 -5.58 12.48 7.89
C ALA A 46 -6.46 11.27 8.24
N HIS A 47 -7.71 11.24 7.77
CA HIS A 47 -8.61 10.10 8.00
C HIS A 47 -7.99 8.79 7.49
N ALA A 48 -7.40 8.79 6.30
CA ALA A 48 -6.75 7.59 5.76
C ALA A 48 -5.57 7.11 6.62
N VAL A 49 -4.73 8.04 7.10
CA VAL A 49 -3.55 7.73 7.93
C VAL A 49 -3.94 7.23 9.32
N PHE A 50 -4.95 7.83 9.95
CA PHE A 50 -5.33 7.52 11.32
C PHE A 50 -6.33 6.37 11.43
N VAL A 51 -7.27 6.23 10.48
CA VAL A 51 -8.28 5.16 10.53
C VAL A 51 -7.75 3.85 9.95
N LYS A 52 -6.92 3.94 8.90
CA LYS A 52 -6.29 2.76 8.29
C LYS A 52 -4.80 2.82 8.54
N ALA A 53 -4.45 2.66 9.81
CA ALA A 53 -3.09 2.77 10.32
C ALA A 53 -2.09 2.11 9.36
N PRO A 54 -1.01 2.83 8.96
CA PRO A 54 -0.09 2.40 7.91
C PRO A 54 0.62 1.06 8.21
N VAL A 55 0.52 0.55 9.43
CA VAL A 55 1.14 -0.69 9.91
C VAL A 55 0.55 -1.99 9.37
N THR A 56 -0.61 -1.98 8.71
CA THR A 56 -1.22 -3.24 8.23
C THR A 56 -0.71 -3.71 6.88
N ASP A 57 -0.10 -2.87 6.05
CA ASP A 57 0.42 -3.26 4.73
C ASP A 57 1.91 -3.64 4.74
N ASP A 58 2.76 -2.95 5.50
CA ASP A 58 4.18 -3.31 5.62
C ASP A 58 4.42 -4.71 6.22
N ALA A 59 3.53 -5.13 7.14
CA ALA A 59 3.55 -6.47 7.71
C ALA A 59 3.30 -7.57 6.66
N ARG A 60 2.45 -7.29 5.64
CA ARG A 60 2.13 -8.23 4.55
C ARG A 60 3.31 -8.36 3.60
N VAL A 61 3.86 -7.23 3.13
CA VAL A 61 5.03 -7.22 2.22
C VAL A 61 6.27 -7.82 2.89
N ARG A 62 6.42 -7.70 4.23
CA ARG A 62 7.48 -8.39 4.97
C ARG A 62 7.23 -9.91 5.02
N ASN A 63 5.99 -10.34 5.25
CA ASN A 63 5.61 -11.76 5.26
C ASN A 63 5.76 -12.42 3.89
N ASP A 64 5.38 -11.73 2.81
CA ASP A 64 5.51 -12.23 1.44
C ASP A 64 6.99 -12.44 1.06
N ARG A 65 7.85 -11.45 1.36
CA ARG A 65 9.31 -11.60 1.17
C ARG A 65 9.93 -12.67 2.07
N ALA A 66 9.41 -12.86 3.29
CA ALA A 66 9.87 -13.91 4.19
C ALA A 66 9.44 -15.31 3.72
N ALA A 67 8.24 -15.42 3.15
CA ALA A 67 7.71 -16.64 2.53
C ALA A 67 8.51 -17.02 1.27
N GLU A 68 8.82 -16.05 0.40
CA GLU A 68 9.67 -16.25 -0.79
C GLU A 68 11.10 -16.72 -0.43
N ARG A 69 11.71 -16.11 0.59
CA ARG A 69 13.03 -16.53 1.09
C ARG A 69 13.01 -17.94 1.67
N SER A 70 11.91 -18.33 2.31
CA SER A 70 11.75 -19.67 2.89
C SER A 70 11.51 -20.73 1.81
N ALA A 71 10.74 -20.40 0.77
CA ALA A 71 10.57 -21.25 -0.41
C ALA A 71 11.90 -21.50 -1.13
N GLY A 72 12.71 -20.45 -1.35
CA GLY A 72 14.04 -20.54 -1.96
C GLY A 72 15.05 -21.34 -1.14
N ARG A 73 15.01 -21.26 0.19
CA ARG A 73 15.88 -22.04 1.08
C ARG A 73 15.48 -23.52 1.18
N SER A 74 14.19 -23.84 1.06
CA SER A 74 13.70 -25.22 1.10
C SER A 74 14.10 -26.07 -0.12
N GLY A 75 14.34 -25.43 -1.27
CA GLY A 75 14.81 -26.10 -2.49
C GLY A 75 16.29 -26.51 -2.46
N VAL A 76 17.11 -25.84 -1.65
CA VAL A 76 18.57 -26.06 -1.58
C VAL A 76 18.95 -27.20 -0.62
N GLY A 77 18.06 -27.62 0.27
CA GLY A 77 18.32 -28.69 1.26
C GLY A 77 17.93 -30.11 0.82
N ARG A 78 17.27 -30.30 -0.33
CA ARG A 78 16.71 -31.61 -0.75
C ARG A 78 17.54 -32.33 -1.83
N SER A 79 18.82 -31.99 -2.01
CA SER A 79 19.67 -32.63 -3.03
C SER A 79 20.87 -33.43 -2.50
N GLN A 80 21.06 -33.57 -1.17
CA GLN A 80 22.18 -34.35 -0.61
C GLN A 80 21.80 -35.60 0.21
N ALA A 81 20.52 -35.81 0.54
CA ALA A 81 20.09 -37.00 1.30
C ALA A 81 19.63 -38.13 0.37
N GLY A 82 20.53 -38.63 -0.49
CA GLY A 82 20.10 -39.61 -1.50
C GLY A 82 21.20 -40.36 -2.26
N ARG A 83 22.38 -40.59 -1.67
CA ARG A 83 23.38 -41.53 -2.23
C ARG A 83 24.15 -42.27 -1.13
N SER A 84 23.43 -43.06 -0.35
CA SER A 84 24.01 -44.06 0.55
C SER A 84 23.27 -45.38 0.39
N ARG A 85 23.48 -46.11 -0.72
CA ARG A 85 23.14 -47.53 -0.90
C ARG A 85 24.09 -48.12 -1.96
N THR A 86 25.13 -48.86 -1.55
CA THR A 86 25.25 -50.33 -1.49
C THR A 86 25.71 -50.98 -2.80
N GLY A 87 26.75 -51.81 -2.71
CA GLY A 87 27.13 -52.84 -3.69
C GLY A 87 28.57 -52.66 -4.15
N GLY A 88 29.45 -53.64 -4.10
CA GLY A 88 29.35 -55.05 -3.78
C GLY A 88 30.78 -55.61 -3.80
N ALA A 89 30.95 -56.82 -3.29
CA ALA A 89 32.21 -57.52 -3.20
C ALA A 89 32.66 -58.07 -4.56
N ASP A 90 33.96 -57.93 -4.84
CA ASP A 90 34.80 -58.88 -5.58
C ASP A 90 36.29 -58.62 -5.29
#